data_AF-A0A958D2K2-F1
#
_entry.id   AF-A0A958D2K2-F1
#
_cell.length_a   1.000
_cell.length_b   1.000
_cell.length_c   1.000
_cell.angle_alpha   90.00
_cell.angle_beta   90.00
_cell.angle_gamma   90.00
#
_symmetry.space_group_name_H-M   'P 1'
#
loop_
_entity.id
_entity.type
_entity.pdbx_description
1 polymer ?
#
loop_
_entity_poly.entity_id
_entity_poly.type
_entity_poly.pdbx_seq_one_letter_code
_entity_poly.pdbx_strand_id
1 'polypeptide(L)'
;MNPISAFFVRNIIAVFFFYGLAFFAMGLALLLASRRTSQFTFARAIIPLAIFGILHGLHEWIEMYQKIATLTSGYVPTEAHEVTRLAFLVGSFAMLAAFGFTLVNRPRQKWTRIWLPVAAMIGIWLVIVPAAARVTHATAGETVAQADVLSRYTLGIPAALLGAWALMTQQRTFREHEMPQFGRDLIWATTALLLYGVVGQIFVRKTALFPSTVINSELFLQWFGVPVQLF
;
A
#
# COMPACT_ATOMS: atom_id res chain seq x y z
N MET A 1 8.46 14.62 23.30
CA MET A 1 8.28 14.82 21.85
C MET A 1 8.75 16.22 21.49
N ASN A 2 9.46 16.38 20.37
CA ASN A 2 9.81 17.70 19.88
C ASN A 2 8.53 18.45 19.37
N PRO A 3 8.56 19.79 19.22
CA PRO A 3 7.39 20.57 18.80
C PRO A 3 6.81 20.16 17.43
N ILE A 4 7.67 19.73 16.50
CA ILE A 4 7.27 19.31 15.15
C ILE A 4 6.46 18.01 15.21
N SER A 5 6.94 17.01 15.95
CA SER A 5 6.21 15.76 16.15
C SER A 5 4.88 15.99 16.84
N ALA A 6 4.85 16.88 17.84
CA ALA A 6 3.61 17.24 18.51
C ALA A 6 2.59 17.89 17.56
N PHE A 7 3.05 18.76 16.65
CA PHE A 7 2.20 19.34 15.61
C PHE A 7 1.57 18.27 14.73
N PHE A 8 2.36 17.36 14.17
CA PHE A 8 1.83 16.33 13.27
C PHE A 8 0.91 15.33 13.98
N VAL A 9 1.25 14.91 15.20
CA VAL A 9 0.39 13.99 15.98
C VAL A 9 -0.95 14.65 16.32
N ARG A 10 -0.96 15.95 16.67
CA ARG A 10 -2.21 16.69 16.89
C ARG A 10 -3.04 16.85 15.63
N ASN A 11 -2.39 16.93 14.47
CA ASN A 11 -3.04 17.11 13.17
C ASN A 11 -3.06 15.82 12.33
N ILE A 12 -2.98 14.65 12.97
CA ILE A 12 -2.85 13.38 12.25
C ILE A 12 -4.05 13.09 11.34
N ILE A 13 -5.25 13.57 11.71
CA ILE A 13 -6.47 13.47 10.89
C ILE A 13 -6.25 14.16 9.53
N ALA A 14 -5.64 15.35 9.51
CA ALA A 14 -5.36 16.06 8.28
C ALA A 14 -4.33 15.31 7.41
N VAL A 15 -3.33 14.66 8.05
CA VAL A 15 -2.37 13.81 7.34
C VAL A 15 -3.11 12.66 6.63
N PHE A 16 -3.97 11.92 7.33
CA PHE A 16 -4.76 10.85 6.72
C PHE A 16 -5.72 11.36 5.62
N PHE A 17 -6.30 12.55 5.79
CA PHE A 17 -7.15 13.16 4.77
C PHE A 17 -6.38 13.35 3.45
N PHE A 18 -5.25 14.05 3.49
CA PHE A 18 -4.45 14.32 2.30
C PHE A 18 -3.81 13.06 1.74
N TYR A 19 -3.41 12.12 2.60
CA TYR A 19 -2.83 10.87 2.20
C TYR A 19 -3.83 9.99 1.43
N GLY A 20 -5.04 9.83 1.98
CA GLY A 20 -6.13 9.15 1.29
C GLY A 20 -6.54 9.87 0.00
N LEU A 21 -6.60 11.21 0.02
CA LEU A 21 -6.92 12.01 -1.16
C LEU A 21 -5.88 11.84 -2.28
N ALA A 22 -4.59 11.81 -1.96
CA ALA A 22 -3.52 11.66 -2.95
C ALA A 22 -3.66 10.32 -3.71
N PHE A 23 -3.84 9.22 -2.98
CA PHE A 23 -4.04 7.90 -3.57
C PHE A 23 -5.35 7.79 -4.35
N PHE A 24 -6.44 8.31 -3.78
CA PHE A 24 -7.74 8.29 -4.44
C PHE A 24 -7.74 9.11 -5.74
N ALA A 25 -7.16 10.32 -5.71
CA ALA A 25 -7.04 11.19 -6.87
C ALA A 25 -6.14 10.58 -7.95
N MET A 26 -5.00 9.97 -7.57
CA MET A 26 -4.16 9.20 -8.48
C MET A 26 -4.97 8.07 -9.14
N GLY A 27 -5.71 7.29 -8.34
CA GLY A 27 -6.54 6.20 -8.84
C GLY A 27 -7.59 6.68 -9.83
N LEU A 28 -8.29 7.77 -9.53
CA LEU A 28 -9.27 8.39 -10.43
C LEU A 28 -8.63 8.91 -11.72
N ALA A 29 -7.50 9.61 -11.62
CA ALA A 29 -6.77 10.13 -12.78
C ALA A 29 -6.33 9.00 -13.72
N LEU A 30 -5.80 7.90 -13.18
CA LEU A 30 -5.41 6.73 -13.93
C LEU A 30 -6.61 6.04 -14.60
N LEU A 31 -7.75 5.93 -13.91
CA LEU A 31 -8.97 5.34 -14.47
C LEU A 31 -9.56 6.19 -15.61
N LEU A 32 -9.46 7.52 -15.51
CA LEU A 32 -9.85 8.41 -16.61
C LEU A 32 -8.87 8.32 -17.78
N ALA A 33 -7.56 8.22 -17.50
CA ALA A 33 -6.54 8.04 -18.51
C ALA A 33 -6.69 6.71 -19.27
N SER A 34 -7.12 5.63 -18.60
CA SER A 34 -7.30 4.31 -19.22
C SER A 34 -8.45 4.26 -20.24
N ARG A 35 -9.36 5.25 -20.24
CA ARG A 35 -10.45 5.35 -21.23
C ARG A 35 -9.99 5.87 -22.59
N ARG A 36 -8.80 6.48 -22.68
CA ARG A 36 -8.24 6.92 -23.96
C ARG A 36 -7.69 5.70 -24.68
N THR A 37 -8.09 5.50 -25.93
CA THR A 37 -7.74 4.36 -26.80
C THR A 37 -6.26 4.36 -27.15
N SER A 38 -5.40 4.00 -26.20
CA SER A 38 -3.99 3.73 -26.45
C SER A 38 -3.81 2.24 -26.74
N GLN A 39 -3.19 1.91 -27.88
CA GLN A 39 -3.01 0.55 -28.38
C GLN A 39 -1.99 -0.31 -27.59
N PHE A 40 -1.48 0.16 -26.45
CA PHE A 40 -0.36 -0.47 -25.75
C PHE A 40 -0.75 -1.20 -24.45
N THR A 41 -0.05 -2.29 -24.16
CA THR A 41 -0.06 -3.09 -22.91
C THR A 41 -0.18 -2.24 -21.64
N PHE A 42 0.39 -1.04 -21.65
CA PHE A 42 0.35 -0.04 -20.59
C PHE A 42 -1.09 0.30 -20.15
N ALA A 43 -2.05 0.40 -21.07
CA ALA A 43 -3.45 0.70 -20.75
C ALA A 43 -4.11 -0.38 -19.86
N ARG A 44 -3.68 -1.64 -19.98
CA ARG A 44 -4.19 -2.74 -19.14
C ARG A 44 -3.56 -2.77 -17.76
N ALA A 45 -2.27 -2.44 -17.66
CA ALA A 45 -1.58 -2.35 -16.38
C ALA A 45 -2.05 -1.13 -15.55
N ILE A 46 -2.45 -0.03 -16.21
CA ILE A 46 -3.00 1.15 -15.53
C ILE A 46 -4.22 0.81 -14.68
N ILE A 47 -5.09 -0.12 -15.12
CA ILE A 47 -6.35 -0.41 -14.41
C ILE A 47 -6.11 -0.99 -13.00
N PRO A 48 -5.32 -2.07 -12.80
CA PRO A 48 -4.97 -2.52 -11.46
C PRO A 48 -4.34 -1.42 -10.59
N LEU A 49 -3.46 -0.58 -11.16
CA LEU A 49 -2.85 0.53 -10.41
C LEU A 49 -3.88 1.59 -10.00
N ALA A 50 -4.86 1.86 -10.86
CA ALA A 50 -5.97 2.76 -10.57
C ALA A 50 -6.84 2.23 -9.41
N ILE A 51 -7.20 0.94 -9.45
CA ILE A 51 -7.98 0.28 -8.40
C ILE A 51 -7.18 0.25 -7.10
N PHE A 52 -5.86 0.01 -7.15
CA PHE A 52 -4.98 0.13 -5.99
C PHE A 52 -5.11 1.51 -5.33
N GLY A 53 -4.95 2.59 -6.10
CA GLY A 53 -5.05 3.95 -5.55
C GLY A 53 -6.40 4.24 -4.91
N ILE A 54 -7.51 3.79 -5.52
CA ILE A 54 -8.86 3.96 -4.95
C ILE A 54 -9.01 3.16 -3.65
N LEU A 55 -8.68 1.86 -3.66
CA LEU A 55 -8.81 1.02 -2.47
C LEU A 55 -7.91 1.48 -1.32
N HIS A 56 -6.68 1.90 -1.63
CA HIS A 56 -5.76 2.41 -0.64
C HIS A 56 -6.22 3.77 -0.09
N GLY A 57 -6.69 4.68 -0.93
CA GLY A 57 -7.26 5.94 -0.47
C GLY A 57 -8.47 5.74 0.46
N LEU A 58 -9.33 4.76 0.15
CA LEU A 58 -10.44 4.37 1.02
C LEU A 58 -9.97 3.75 2.34
N HIS A 59 -8.93 2.92 2.32
CA HIS A 59 -8.29 2.39 3.54
C HIS A 59 -7.86 3.52 4.48
N GLU A 60 -7.15 4.53 3.96
CA GLU A 60 -6.68 5.67 4.75
C GLU A 60 -7.84 6.51 5.32
N TRP A 61 -8.91 6.72 4.55
CA TRP A 61 -10.08 7.43 5.05
C TRP A 61 -10.88 6.62 6.07
N ILE A 62 -10.97 5.29 5.95
CA ILE A 62 -11.56 4.46 7.01
C ILE A 62 -10.79 4.66 8.31
N GLU A 63 -9.45 4.61 8.27
CA GLU A 63 -8.62 4.86 9.45
C GLU A 63 -8.82 6.28 10.00
N MET A 64 -8.92 7.29 9.12
CA MET A 64 -9.23 8.68 9.49
C MET A 64 -10.56 8.78 10.26
N TYR A 65 -11.63 8.20 9.72
CA TYR A 65 -12.95 8.25 10.34
C TYR A 65 -13.00 7.49 11.67
N GLN A 66 -12.29 6.36 11.79
CA GLN A 66 -12.13 5.66 13.06
C GLN A 66 -11.47 6.58 14.11
N LYS A 67 -10.38 7.28 13.75
CA LYS A 67 -9.71 8.23 14.67
C LYS A 67 -10.61 9.40 15.06
N ILE A 68 -11.35 9.96 14.11
CA ILE A 68 -12.34 11.02 14.41
C ILE A 68 -13.35 10.49 15.42
N ALA A 69 -13.97 9.33 15.16
CA ALA A 69 -14.98 8.75 16.03
C ALA A 69 -14.44 8.48 17.44
N THR A 70 -13.23 7.96 17.57
CA THR A 70 -12.56 7.78 18.87
C THR A 70 -12.38 9.10 19.60
N LEU A 71 -11.96 10.16 18.91
CA LEU A 71 -11.73 11.47 19.52
C LEU A 71 -13.01 12.24 19.87
N THR A 72 -14.07 12.10 19.08
CA THR A 72 -15.32 12.87 19.27
C THR A 72 -16.34 12.16 20.13
N SER A 73 -16.37 10.83 20.13
CA SER A 73 -17.42 10.03 20.79
C SER A 73 -16.87 8.96 21.74
N GLY A 74 -15.54 8.83 21.86
CA GLY A 74 -14.93 7.73 22.62
C GLY A 74 -15.13 6.37 21.97
N TYR A 75 -15.59 6.32 20.71
CA TYR A 75 -15.87 5.09 20.00
C TYR A 75 -14.59 4.26 19.80
N VAL A 76 -14.66 2.98 20.17
CA VAL A 76 -13.58 2.01 19.93
C VAL A 76 -14.01 1.13 18.75
N PRO A 77 -13.25 1.11 17.64
CA PRO A 77 -13.53 0.24 16.51
C PRO A 77 -13.66 -1.22 16.93
N THR A 78 -14.76 -1.85 16.54
CA THR A 78 -14.93 -3.29 16.77
C THR A 78 -14.03 -4.09 15.83
N GLU A 79 -13.80 -5.37 16.16
CA GLU A 79 -13.04 -6.29 15.32
C GLU A 79 -13.53 -6.33 13.87
N ALA A 80 -14.85 -6.25 13.67
CA ALA A 80 -15.44 -6.21 12.33
C ALA A 80 -15.03 -4.97 11.52
N HIS A 81 -14.89 -3.81 12.17
CA HIS A 81 -14.41 -2.59 11.51
C HIS A 81 -12.93 -2.70 11.18
N GLU A 82 -12.11 -3.26 12.09
CA GLU A 82 -10.68 -3.47 11.86
C GLU A 82 -10.43 -4.49 10.73
N VAL A 83 -11.20 -5.58 10.68
CA VAL A 83 -11.17 -6.55 9.58
C VAL A 83 -11.60 -5.92 8.26
N THR A 84 -12.62 -5.06 8.28
CA THR A 84 -13.05 -4.32 7.09
C THR A 84 -11.93 -3.42 6.59
N ARG A 85 -11.31 -2.63 7.48
CA ARG A 85 -10.15 -1.79 7.14
C ARG A 85 -9.03 -2.63 6.53
N LEU A 86 -8.67 -3.74 7.19
CA LEU A 86 -7.64 -4.67 6.71
C LEU A 86 -7.97 -5.26 5.33
N ALA A 87 -9.24 -5.57 5.05
CA ALA A 87 -9.66 -6.07 3.75
C ALA A 87 -9.40 -5.05 2.62
N PHE A 88 -9.64 -3.77 2.85
CA PHE A 88 -9.27 -2.71 1.89
C PHE A 88 -7.75 -2.62 1.69
N LEU A 89 -6.96 -2.74 2.77
CA LEU A 89 -5.50 -2.74 2.67
C LEU A 89 -4.98 -3.92 1.85
N VAL A 90 -5.38 -5.15 2.18
CA VAL A 90 -4.99 -6.37 1.47
C VAL A 90 -5.45 -6.33 0.02
N GLY A 91 -6.70 -5.88 -0.23
CA GLY A 91 -7.23 -5.69 -1.58
C GLY A 91 -6.41 -4.70 -2.39
N SER A 92 -5.97 -3.59 -1.76
CA SER A 92 -5.09 -2.63 -2.40
C SER A 92 -3.75 -3.26 -2.80
N PHE A 93 -3.06 -3.98 -1.90
CA PHE A 93 -1.79 -4.64 -2.23
C PHE A 93 -1.94 -5.74 -3.28
N ALA A 94 -3.07 -6.47 -3.30
CA ALA A 94 -3.36 -7.42 -4.36
C ALA A 94 -3.44 -6.74 -5.73
N MET A 95 -4.05 -5.55 -5.81
CA MET A 95 -4.11 -4.77 -7.05
C MET A 95 -2.74 -4.21 -7.45
N LEU A 96 -1.92 -3.81 -6.48
CA LEU A 96 -0.54 -3.37 -6.74
C LEU A 96 0.33 -4.52 -7.27
N ALA A 97 0.18 -5.72 -6.71
CA ALA A 97 0.85 -6.92 -7.21
C ALA A 97 0.36 -7.28 -8.62
N ALA A 98 -0.95 -7.23 -8.86
CA ALA A 98 -1.54 -7.45 -10.17
C ALA A 98 -1.02 -6.43 -11.20
N PHE A 99 -0.84 -5.16 -10.82
CA PHE A 99 -0.19 -4.14 -11.65
C PHE A 99 1.22 -4.58 -12.04
N GLY A 100 2.07 -4.92 -11.06
CA GLY A 100 3.44 -5.36 -11.30
C GLY A 100 3.51 -6.57 -12.25
N PHE A 101 2.73 -7.62 -11.98
CA PHE A 101 2.68 -8.80 -12.86
C PHE A 101 2.11 -8.48 -14.25
N THR A 102 1.11 -7.60 -14.36
CA THR A 102 0.56 -7.22 -15.66
C THR A 102 1.58 -6.48 -16.50
N LEU A 103 2.37 -5.60 -15.88
CA LEU A 103 3.32 -4.75 -16.59
C LEU A 103 4.60 -5.48 -17.02
N VAL A 104 5.03 -6.48 -16.24
CA VAL A 104 6.18 -7.35 -16.57
C VAL A 104 5.84 -8.33 -17.69
N ASN A 105 4.60 -8.84 -17.69
CA ASN A 105 4.20 -9.86 -18.66
C ASN A 105 3.88 -9.26 -20.03
N ARG A 106 4.19 -10.01 -21.09
CA ARG A 106 3.94 -9.60 -22.47
C ARG A 106 2.43 -9.48 -22.79
N PRO A 107 2.04 -8.60 -23.72
CA PRO A 107 0.66 -8.50 -24.18
C PRO A 107 0.15 -9.87 -24.66
N ARG A 108 -1.08 -10.23 -24.22
CA ARG A 108 -1.82 -11.49 -24.51
C ARG A 108 -1.54 -12.71 -23.61
N GLN A 109 -0.83 -12.58 -22.50
CA GLN A 109 -0.77 -13.70 -21.54
C GLN A 109 -2.12 -13.96 -20.85
N LYS A 110 -2.33 -15.23 -20.45
CA LYS A 110 -3.54 -15.69 -19.76
C LYS A 110 -3.67 -14.99 -18.40
N TRP A 111 -4.90 -14.62 -18.03
CA TRP A 111 -5.28 -14.07 -16.71
C TRP A 111 -4.61 -14.84 -15.55
N THR A 112 -4.53 -16.17 -15.67
CA THR A 112 -3.93 -17.05 -14.66
C THR A 112 -2.47 -16.69 -14.33
N ARG A 113 -1.66 -16.20 -15.27
CA ARG A 113 -0.26 -15.83 -15.00
C ARG A 113 -0.12 -14.56 -14.14
N ILE A 114 -1.17 -13.74 -14.07
CA ILE A 114 -1.21 -12.54 -13.22
C ILE A 114 -1.80 -12.91 -11.86
N TRP A 115 -2.93 -13.61 -11.85
CA TRP A 115 -3.70 -13.79 -10.62
C TRP A 115 -3.33 -15.03 -9.81
N LEU A 116 -2.71 -16.04 -10.42
CA LEU A 116 -2.17 -17.18 -9.67
C LEU A 116 -1.07 -16.74 -8.68
N PRO A 117 -0.03 -15.96 -9.06
CA PRO A 117 0.95 -15.50 -8.09
C PRO A 117 0.36 -14.53 -7.05
N VAL A 118 -0.59 -13.66 -7.44
CA VAL A 118 -1.32 -12.80 -6.47
C VAL A 118 -2.08 -13.65 -5.46
N ALA A 119 -2.82 -14.66 -5.92
CA ALA A 119 -3.53 -15.59 -5.05
C ALA A 119 -2.57 -16.41 -4.16
N ALA A 120 -1.42 -16.80 -4.68
CA ALA A 120 -0.39 -17.48 -3.90
C ALA A 120 0.16 -16.58 -2.79
N MET A 121 0.43 -15.30 -3.07
CA MET A 121 0.85 -14.32 -2.06
C MET A 121 -0.20 -14.15 -0.96
N ILE A 122 -1.49 -14.01 -1.34
CA ILE A 122 -2.60 -13.93 -0.39
C ILE A 122 -2.72 -15.24 0.40
N GLY A 123 -2.58 -16.40 -0.24
CA GLY A 123 -2.61 -17.70 0.41
C GLY A 123 -1.50 -17.86 1.46
N ILE A 124 -0.28 -17.43 1.14
CA ILE A 124 0.85 -17.38 2.08
C ILE A 124 0.49 -16.51 3.28
N TRP A 125 -0.05 -15.31 3.05
CA TRP A 125 -0.48 -14.41 4.12
C TRP A 125 -1.56 -15.05 5.00
N LEU A 126 -2.60 -15.65 4.40
CA LEU A 126 -3.68 -16.35 5.10
C LEU A 126 -3.21 -17.54 5.95
N VAL A 127 -2.08 -18.18 5.59
CA VAL A 127 -1.47 -19.25 6.38
C VAL A 127 -0.59 -18.69 7.50
N ILE A 128 0.20 -17.65 7.22
CA ILE A 128 1.14 -17.08 8.20
C ILE A 128 0.40 -16.39 9.34
N VAL A 129 -0.70 -15.66 9.08
CA VAL A 129 -1.47 -14.95 10.12
C VAL A 129 -1.91 -15.87 11.27
N PRO A 130 -2.65 -16.97 11.05
CA PRO A 130 -3.07 -17.85 12.13
C PRO A 130 -1.90 -18.65 12.73
N ALA A 131 -0.81 -18.88 11.99
CA ALA A 131 0.39 -19.49 12.56
C ALA A 131 1.08 -18.54 13.56
N ALA A 132 1.24 -17.28 13.17
CA ALA A 132 1.80 -16.21 14.00
C ALA A 132 0.94 -15.96 15.25
N ALA A 133 -0.39 -15.90 15.09
CA ALA A 133 -1.32 -15.74 16.21
C ALA A 133 -1.21 -16.89 17.22
N ARG A 134 -1.04 -18.14 16.76
CA ARG A 134 -0.82 -19.30 17.64
C ARG A 134 0.50 -19.22 18.40
N VAL A 135 1.59 -18.87 17.72
CA VAL A 135 2.93 -18.77 18.33
C VAL A 135 2.99 -17.65 19.38
N THR A 136 2.27 -16.55 19.13
CA THR A 136 2.25 -15.39 20.02
C THR A 136 1.13 -15.41 21.06
N HIS A 137 0.28 -16.44 21.04
CA HIS A 137 -0.94 -16.52 21.86
C HIS A 137 -1.84 -15.28 21.76
N ALA A 138 -1.95 -14.73 20.55
CA ALA A 138 -2.63 -13.47 20.30
C ALA A 138 -4.15 -13.57 20.54
N THR A 139 -4.71 -12.53 21.17
CA THR A 139 -6.15 -12.27 21.18
C THR A 139 -6.68 -11.95 19.78
N ALA A 140 -8.01 -11.81 19.63
CA ALA A 140 -8.62 -11.47 18.34
C ALA A 140 -8.08 -10.13 17.78
N GLY A 141 -8.11 -9.06 18.56
CA GLY A 141 -7.60 -7.75 18.13
C GLY A 141 -6.09 -7.74 17.85
N GLU A 142 -5.30 -8.48 18.62
CA GLU A 142 -3.87 -8.66 18.34
C GLU A 142 -3.65 -9.45 17.05
N THR A 143 -4.49 -10.45 16.77
CA THR A 143 -4.43 -11.21 15.50
C THR A 143 -4.70 -10.29 14.31
N VAL A 144 -5.69 -9.38 14.40
CA VAL A 144 -5.95 -8.40 13.33
C VAL A 144 -4.79 -7.42 13.17
N ALA A 145 -4.19 -6.97 14.27
CA ALA A 145 -3.00 -6.11 14.24
C ALA A 145 -1.78 -6.81 13.60
N GLN A 146 -1.57 -8.09 13.93
CA GLN A 146 -0.52 -8.91 13.33
C GLN A 146 -0.79 -9.16 11.84
N ALA A 147 -2.06 -9.36 11.47
CA ALA A 147 -2.47 -9.54 10.08
C ALA A 147 -2.22 -8.28 9.24
N ASP A 148 -2.47 -7.09 9.77
CA ASP A 148 -2.09 -5.80 9.17
C ASP A 148 -0.57 -5.74 8.92
N VAL A 149 0.24 -5.96 9.95
CA VAL A 149 1.72 -5.98 9.84
C VAL A 149 2.21 -6.98 8.79
N LEU A 150 1.72 -8.21 8.86
CA LEU A 150 2.11 -9.26 7.92
C LEU A 150 1.66 -8.93 6.50
N SER A 151 0.51 -8.30 6.30
CA SER A 151 0.05 -7.91 4.96
C SER A 151 1.02 -6.94 4.29
N ARG A 152 1.57 -6.01 5.07
CA ARG A 152 2.56 -5.03 4.60
C ARG A 152 3.87 -5.72 4.22
N TYR A 153 4.33 -6.67 5.03
CA TYR A 153 5.58 -7.40 4.78
C TYR A 153 5.49 -8.43 3.65
N THR A 154 4.41 -9.22 3.57
CA THR A 154 4.31 -10.33 2.62
C THR A 154 3.59 -9.95 1.33
N LEU A 155 2.76 -8.89 1.35
CA LEU A 155 2.05 -8.39 0.17
C LEU A 155 2.55 -7.02 -0.26
N GLY A 156 2.53 -6.04 0.63
CA GLY A 156 2.84 -4.63 0.33
C GLY A 156 4.25 -4.44 -0.25
N ILE A 157 5.28 -4.82 0.50
CA ILE A 157 6.69 -4.66 0.09
C ILE A 157 6.96 -5.41 -1.22
N PRO A 158 6.64 -6.73 -1.36
CA PRO A 158 6.88 -7.43 -2.62
C PRO A 158 6.11 -6.85 -3.81
N ALA A 159 4.86 -6.43 -3.60
CA ALA A 159 4.04 -5.80 -4.64
C ALA A 159 4.64 -4.46 -5.10
N ALA A 160 5.13 -3.64 -4.17
CA ALA A 160 5.77 -2.36 -4.49
C ALA A 160 7.10 -2.56 -5.22
N LEU A 161 7.95 -3.49 -4.76
CA LEU A 161 9.21 -3.83 -5.42
C LEU A 161 8.96 -4.35 -6.84
N LEU A 162 7.96 -5.23 -7.01
CA LEU A 162 7.55 -5.74 -8.32
C LEU A 162 7.05 -4.61 -9.22
N GLY A 163 6.19 -3.73 -8.72
CA GLY A 163 5.67 -2.57 -9.45
C GLY A 163 6.78 -1.59 -9.87
N ALA A 164 7.72 -1.31 -8.97
CA ALA A 164 8.88 -0.46 -9.24
C ALA A 164 9.78 -1.08 -10.32
N TRP A 165 10.10 -2.37 -10.19
CA TRP A 165 10.87 -3.09 -11.21
C TRP A 165 10.15 -3.12 -12.57
N ALA A 166 8.84 -3.32 -12.56
CA ALA A 166 8.01 -3.30 -13.76
C ALA A 166 8.01 -1.93 -14.45
N LEU A 167 7.95 -0.83 -13.68
CA LEU A 167 8.08 0.53 -14.22
C LEU A 167 9.48 0.77 -14.80
N MET A 168 10.53 0.38 -14.10
CA MET A 168 11.91 0.55 -14.57
C MET A 168 12.21 -0.23 -15.86
N THR A 169 11.65 -1.42 -16.02
CA THR A 169 11.80 -2.21 -17.25
C THR A 169 11.13 -1.54 -18.45
N GLN A 170 9.97 -0.92 -18.27
CA GLN A 170 9.28 -0.15 -19.32
C GLN A 170 9.99 1.16 -19.66
N GLN A 171 10.64 1.80 -18.67
CA GLN A 171 11.39 3.05 -18.88
C GLN A 171 12.47 2.90 -19.96
N ARG A 172 13.15 1.74 -20.00
CA ARG A 172 14.19 1.45 -20.99
C ARG A 172 13.60 1.47 -22.41
N THR A 173 12.44 0.85 -22.60
CA THR A 173 11.74 0.83 -23.88
C THR A 173 11.32 2.23 -24.34
N PHE A 174 10.85 3.12 -23.46
CA PHE A 174 10.49 4.50 -23.84
C PHE A 174 11.69 5.39 -24.18
N ARG A 175 12.83 5.18 -23.53
CA ARG A 175 14.08 5.87 -23.90
C ARG A 175 14.57 5.47 -25.30
N GLU A 176 14.36 4.22 -25.68
CA GLU A 176 14.72 3.71 -27.02
C GLU A 176 13.78 4.24 -28.12
N HIS A 177 12.57 4.71 -27.78
CA HIS A 177 11.58 5.26 -28.71
C HIS A 177 11.50 6.80 -28.69
N GLU A 178 12.61 7.48 -28.36
CA GLU A 178 12.74 8.96 -28.40
C GLU A 178 11.71 9.74 -27.55
N MET A 179 11.21 9.14 -26.46
CA MET A 179 10.26 9.75 -25.52
C MET A 179 10.88 10.03 -24.13
N PRO A 180 11.90 10.91 -24.02
CA PRO A 180 12.68 11.08 -22.79
C PRO A 180 11.88 11.67 -21.62
N GLN A 181 10.86 12.50 -21.90
CA GLN A 181 10.01 13.11 -20.86
C GLN A 181 9.21 12.04 -20.09
N PHE A 182 8.60 11.09 -20.79
CA PHE A 182 7.88 9.97 -20.18
C PHE A 182 8.80 9.07 -19.38
N GLY A 183 10.05 8.90 -19.82
CA GLY A 183 11.08 8.18 -19.08
C GLY A 183 11.45 8.85 -17.75
N ARG A 184 11.39 10.18 -17.64
CA ARG A 184 11.66 10.91 -16.39
C ARG A 184 10.48 10.84 -15.43
N ASP A 185 9.25 10.95 -15.93
CA ASP A 185 8.05 10.83 -15.11
C ASP A 185 7.91 9.42 -14.51
N LEU A 186 8.34 8.40 -15.25
CA LEU A 186 8.39 7.02 -14.76
C LEU A 186 9.41 6.83 -13.62
N ILE A 187 10.53 7.57 -13.62
CA ILE A 187 11.47 7.57 -12.49
C ILE A 187 10.77 8.13 -11.25
N TRP A 188 10.12 9.28 -11.35
CA TRP A 188 9.42 9.87 -10.22
C TRP A 188 8.33 8.94 -9.67
N ALA A 189 7.55 8.29 -10.55
CA ALA A 189 6.56 7.29 -10.15
C ALA A 189 7.22 6.08 -9.45
N THR A 190 8.34 5.59 -9.96
CA THR A 190 9.11 4.49 -9.35
C THR A 190 9.65 4.89 -7.99
N THR A 191 10.24 6.07 -7.87
CA THR A 191 10.78 6.59 -6.61
C THR A 191 9.68 6.77 -5.58
N ALA A 192 8.55 7.38 -5.96
CA ALA A 192 7.40 7.52 -5.06
C ALA A 192 6.88 6.15 -4.60
N LEU A 193 6.73 5.19 -5.53
CA LEU A 193 6.30 3.83 -5.20
C LEU A 193 7.28 3.09 -4.27
N LEU A 194 8.58 3.29 -4.44
CA LEU A 194 9.59 2.71 -3.55
C LEU A 194 9.59 3.36 -2.17
N LEU A 195 9.49 4.70 -2.09
CA LEU A 195 9.41 5.40 -0.81
C LEU A 195 8.19 4.94 -0.02
N TYR A 196 6.99 5.02 -0.62
CA TYR A 196 5.76 4.53 -0.01
C TYR A 196 5.82 3.02 0.29
N GLY A 197 6.20 2.22 -0.70
CA GLY A 197 6.02 0.78 -0.69
C GLY A 197 7.08 0.01 0.07
N VAL A 198 8.23 0.63 0.33
CA VAL A 198 9.32 0.06 1.14
C VAL A 198 9.39 0.80 2.47
N VAL A 199 9.61 2.11 2.49
CA VAL A 199 9.75 2.87 3.75
C VAL A 199 8.43 2.87 4.51
N GLY A 200 7.32 3.22 3.85
CA GLY A 200 5.99 3.25 4.47
C GLY A 200 5.50 1.88 4.97
N GLN A 201 6.05 0.78 4.43
CA GLN A 201 5.64 -0.59 4.79
C GLN A 201 6.61 -1.31 5.72
N ILE A 202 7.82 -0.78 5.95
CA ILE A 202 8.75 -1.30 6.96
C ILE A 202 8.42 -0.74 8.34
N PHE A 203 8.09 0.56 8.43
CA PHE A 203 7.79 1.23 9.69
C PHE A 203 6.30 1.12 10.05
N VAL A 204 5.88 -0.09 10.38
CA VAL A 204 4.49 -0.44 10.70
C VAL A 204 4.15 -0.22 12.18
N ARG A 205 2.90 -0.48 12.59
CA ARG A 205 2.55 -0.49 14.02
C ARG A 205 3.35 -1.55 14.79
N LYS A 206 3.69 -1.25 16.04
CA LYS A 206 4.40 -2.20 16.92
C LYS A 206 3.48 -3.39 17.27
N THR A 207 3.99 -4.60 17.10
CA THR A 207 3.32 -5.85 17.53
C THR A 207 4.35 -6.81 18.11
N ALA A 208 3.92 -8.00 18.53
CA ALA A 208 4.80 -9.08 18.99
C ALA A 208 5.65 -9.70 17.85
N LEU A 209 5.39 -9.35 16.59
CA LEU A 209 6.10 -9.93 15.43
C LEU A 209 7.38 -9.18 15.12
N PHE A 210 8.47 -9.91 14.92
CA PHE A 210 9.69 -9.37 14.32
C PHE A 210 9.47 -9.08 12.81
N PRO A 211 9.98 -7.97 12.24
CA PRO A 211 10.79 -6.92 12.88
C PRO A 211 9.98 -5.78 13.53
N SER A 212 8.64 -5.81 13.55
CA SER A 212 7.83 -4.71 14.12
C SER A 212 8.07 -4.45 15.62
N THR A 213 8.67 -5.40 16.33
CA THR A 213 9.14 -5.23 17.71
C THR A 213 10.25 -4.19 17.83
N VAL A 214 11.11 -4.06 16.81
CA VAL A 214 12.28 -3.19 16.78
C VAL A 214 12.07 -2.01 15.84
N ILE A 215 11.67 -2.29 14.59
CA ILE A 215 11.46 -1.29 13.54
C ILE A 215 9.96 -1.04 13.39
N ASN A 216 9.49 0.10 13.89
CA ASN A 216 8.08 0.45 13.88
C ASN A 216 7.86 1.97 13.77
N SER A 217 6.61 2.35 13.57
CA SER A 217 6.16 3.75 13.44
C SER A 217 6.55 4.65 14.62
N GLU A 218 6.66 4.13 15.85
CA GLU A 218 7.14 4.90 17.00
C GLU A 218 8.62 5.24 16.85
N LEU A 219 9.45 4.26 16.46
CA LEU A 219 10.87 4.47 16.18
C LEU A 219 11.06 5.49 15.04
N PHE A 220 10.26 5.38 13.98
CA PHE A 220 10.31 6.33 12.86
C PHE A 220 10.02 7.76 13.33
N LEU A 221 8.96 7.95 14.12
CA LEU A 221 8.58 9.25 14.66
C LEU A 221 9.70 9.83 15.56
N GLN A 222 10.37 8.97 16.35
CA GLN A 222 11.49 9.40 17.20
C GLN A 222 12.70 9.86 16.38
N TRP A 223 13.02 9.16 15.29
CA TRP A 223 14.19 9.47 14.47
C TRP A 223 13.97 10.66 13.54
N PHE A 224 12.83 10.71 12.85
CA PHE A 224 12.58 11.72 11.82
C PHE A 224 11.73 12.90 12.30
N GLY A 225 11.10 12.78 13.47
CA GLY A 225 10.25 13.82 14.03
C GLY A 225 8.90 13.99 13.32
N VAL A 226 8.62 13.19 12.29
CA VAL A 226 7.39 13.23 11.48
C VAL A 226 6.76 11.83 11.38
N PRO A 227 5.44 11.72 11.22
CA PRO A 227 4.76 10.44 11.10
C PRO A 227 5.12 9.73 9.78
N VAL A 228 5.21 8.40 9.82
CA VAL A 228 5.49 7.57 8.63
C VAL A 228 4.44 7.76 7.54
N GLN A 229 3.20 8.13 7.89
CA GLN A 229 2.08 8.40 6.98
C GLN A 229 2.33 9.57 6.01
N LEU A 230 3.45 10.30 6.11
CA LEU A 230 3.86 11.30 5.14
C LEU A 230 4.68 10.73 3.96
N PHE A 231 5.06 9.45 4.01
CA PHE A 231 5.82 8.75 2.98
C PHE A 231 4.93 7.75 2.22
#